data_AF-A0A8J7SP06-F1
#
_entry.id   AF-A0A8J7SP06-F1
#
_cell.length_a   1.000
_cell.length_b   1.000
_cell.length_c   1.000
_cell.angle_alpha   90.00
_cell.angle_beta   90.00
_cell.angle_gamma   90.00
#
_symmetry.space_group_name_H-M   'P 1'
#
loop_
_entity.id
_entity.type
_entity.pdbx_description
1 polymer ?
#
loop_
_entity_poly.entity_id
_entity_poly.type
_entity_poly.pdbx_seq_one_letter_code
_entity_poly.pdbx_strand_id
1 'polypeptide(L)'
;MFNLRFLNNLKQKLTTGNRGSIYLNALPERYLSRLDLEDLNTLRPNSAEDFIDLLTTKSAFNFSLSTDRIIEQESEKTALNTIFRRLTVLAIENNDHFAEQGVQTFGFGFPILLYKDPKDPSRVIKAPLFIWYLDIERSFKRANEWILTRQEDFPIIHNLVLSAFLRNNASVQLTPIDEQLLADAILDKEEIADLVYKQLTQLNPHNSANLKQSFRQALDQPIQGIPSKQQLEQRPLNQAHILWSGIFGLFKSQKESIINDLDYFMTNIEALQQKIEQKKQQTQIMEHCLAAVDLDPSQQRLLHVLEKGNNLVIQGPPGTGKSQTLTGIISNVLANKGTCLVVCEKKTALEVVQQNLANIGLGELTAIIEDVYRDRQEVVHSVRERAQKQHGNYKVYPSYLKLLKNCLAEIEQLQALHKNQLQPLLEDYTWADLVNQFLDANELANKQALEVHLKLEDFSFDTNELEHILDCFEQAKIILRPIQTLDQPFNAIHST
;
A
#
# COMPACT_ATOMS: atom_id res chain seq x y z
N MET A 1 -14.45 14.87 8.58
CA MET A 1 -15.66 14.20 8.04
C MET A 1 -15.32 13.64 6.67
N PHE A 2 -15.65 12.38 6.38
CA PHE A 2 -15.35 11.79 5.08
C PHE A 2 -16.23 12.41 3.98
N ASN A 3 -15.63 12.74 2.83
CA ASN A 3 -16.36 13.36 1.72
C ASN A 3 -17.03 12.29 0.85
N LEU A 4 -18.30 11.98 1.16
CA LEU A 4 -19.10 10.99 0.43
C LEU A 4 -19.21 11.30 -1.06
N ARG A 5 -19.23 12.58 -1.45
CA ARG A 5 -19.27 12.97 -2.87
C ARG A 5 -17.96 12.60 -3.59
N PHE A 6 -16.82 12.82 -2.95
CA PHE A 6 -15.52 12.39 -3.47
C PHE A 6 -15.45 10.87 -3.62
N LEU A 7 -15.88 10.11 -2.60
CA LEU A 7 -15.89 8.64 -2.63
C LEU A 7 -16.82 8.10 -3.72
N ASN A 8 -18.01 8.68 -3.88
CA ASN A 8 -18.92 8.33 -4.97
C ASN A 8 -18.32 8.62 -6.34
N ASN A 9 -17.66 9.76 -6.52
CA ASN A 9 -16.98 10.10 -7.78
C ASN A 9 -15.80 9.16 -8.07
N LEU A 10 -15.02 8.79 -7.04
CA LEU A 10 -13.93 7.84 -7.14
C LEU A 10 -14.47 6.46 -7.53
N LYS A 11 -15.52 5.99 -6.85
CA LYS A 11 -16.23 4.75 -7.18
C LYS A 11 -16.76 4.77 -8.61
N GLN A 12 -17.40 5.86 -9.07
CA GLN A 12 -17.87 5.98 -10.45
C GLN A 12 -16.72 5.86 -11.46
N LYS A 13 -15.60 6.55 -11.23
CA LYS A 13 -14.42 6.43 -12.09
C LYS A 13 -13.80 5.02 -12.12
N LEU A 14 -13.89 4.28 -11.01
CA LEU A 14 -13.37 2.93 -10.90
C LEU A 14 -14.35 1.89 -11.51
N THR A 15 -15.65 2.06 -11.28
CA THR A 15 -16.74 1.16 -11.73
C THR A 15 -17.13 1.34 -13.19
N THR A 16 -16.73 2.42 -13.85
CA THR A 16 -16.69 2.49 -15.32
C THR A 16 -15.57 1.59 -15.85
N GLY A 17 -15.68 0.29 -15.55
CA GLY A 17 -14.92 -0.77 -16.19
C GLY A 17 -15.33 -0.83 -17.65
N ASN A 18 -14.34 -0.99 -18.53
CA ASN A 18 -14.61 -1.18 -19.94
C ASN A 18 -15.35 -2.52 -20.08
N ARG A 19 -16.63 -2.48 -20.48
CA ARG A 19 -17.41 -3.70 -20.78
C ARG A 19 -16.80 -4.53 -21.92
N GLY A 20 -15.87 -3.94 -22.69
CA GLY A 20 -15.04 -4.63 -23.67
C GLY A 20 -13.74 -5.24 -23.09
N SER A 21 -13.51 -5.14 -21.77
CA SER A 21 -12.39 -5.78 -21.10
C SER A 21 -12.45 -7.30 -21.24
N ILE A 22 -11.29 -7.95 -21.13
CA ILE A 22 -11.20 -9.41 -21.25
C ILE A 22 -12.01 -10.12 -20.15
N TYR A 23 -12.22 -9.47 -19.02
CA TYR A 23 -12.97 -10.01 -17.89
C TYR A 23 -14.48 -10.17 -18.14
N LEU A 24 -15.08 -9.35 -19.01
CA LEU A 24 -16.52 -9.43 -19.34
C LEU A 24 -16.80 -9.79 -20.80
N ASN A 25 -15.78 -9.69 -21.65
CA ASN A 25 -15.85 -10.03 -23.07
C ASN A 25 -14.56 -10.73 -23.52
N ALA A 26 -14.40 -11.98 -23.11
CA ALA A 26 -13.31 -12.91 -23.44
C ALA A 26 -13.45 -13.50 -24.85
N LEU A 27 -13.50 -12.63 -25.87
CA LEU A 27 -13.45 -13.04 -27.27
C LEU A 27 -12.13 -12.59 -27.90
N PRO A 28 -11.46 -13.44 -28.71
CA PRO A 28 -10.22 -13.08 -29.38
C PRO A 28 -10.46 -12.05 -30.51
N GLU A 29 -11.37 -12.33 -31.45
CA GLU A 29 -11.77 -11.45 -32.57
C GLU A 29 -10.63 -10.54 -33.11
N ARG A 30 -10.81 -9.22 -33.02
CA ARG A 30 -9.87 -8.19 -33.49
C ARG A 30 -8.75 -7.88 -32.49
N TYR A 31 -8.76 -8.46 -31.30
CA TYR A 31 -7.80 -8.15 -30.25
C TYR A 31 -6.53 -8.99 -30.48
N LEU A 32 -5.39 -8.31 -30.59
CA LEU A 32 -4.09 -8.99 -30.71
C LEU A 32 -3.58 -9.51 -29.37
N SER A 33 -3.99 -8.88 -28.27
CA SER A 33 -3.67 -9.30 -26.89
C SER A 33 -4.61 -10.39 -26.36
N ARG A 34 -5.16 -11.22 -27.25
CA ARG A 34 -6.05 -12.33 -26.90
C ARG A 34 -5.86 -13.50 -27.85
N LEU A 35 -5.80 -14.71 -27.32
CA LEU A 35 -5.62 -15.94 -28.09
C LEU A 35 -6.59 -17.02 -27.58
N ASP A 36 -7.29 -17.68 -28.49
CA ASP A 36 -8.18 -18.79 -28.14
C ASP A 36 -7.35 -20.00 -27.70
N LEU A 37 -7.86 -20.81 -26.78
CA LEU A 37 -7.23 -22.08 -26.43
C LEU A 37 -7.19 -23.04 -27.63
N GLU A 38 -8.25 -23.08 -28.44
CA GLU A 38 -8.29 -23.96 -29.63
C GLU A 38 -7.23 -23.56 -30.67
N ASP A 39 -6.83 -22.28 -30.72
CA ASP A 39 -5.76 -21.83 -31.63
C ASP A 39 -4.46 -22.63 -31.42
N LEU A 40 -4.21 -23.15 -30.21
CA LEU A 40 -3.03 -23.97 -29.92
C LEU A 40 -3.01 -25.28 -30.73
N ASN A 41 -4.18 -25.83 -31.06
CA ASN A 41 -4.29 -27.06 -31.87
C ASN A 41 -3.80 -26.85 -33.31
N THR A 42 -3.75 -25.60 -33.78
CA THR A 42 -3.17 -25.22 -35.08
C THR A 42 -1.63 -25.37 -35.08
N LEU A 43 -0.98 -25.15 -33.93
CA LEU A 43 0.47 -25.30 -33.80
C LEU A 43 0.86 -26.79 -33.75
N ARG A 44 0.16 -27.54 -32.91
CA ARG A 44 0.30 -28.99 -32.75
C ARG A 44 -1.04 -29.59 -32.31
N PRO A 45 -1.49 -30.72 -32.87
CA PRO A 45 -2.75 -31.35 -32.46
C PRO A 45 -2.76 -31.70 -30.97
N ASN A 46 -3.95 -31.57 -30.36
CA ASN A 46 -4.23 -31.82 -28.94
C ASN A 46 -3.48 -30.92 -27.95
N SER A 47 -2.86 -29.83 -28.41
CA SER A 47 -2.16 -28.90 -27.52
C SER A 47 -3.10 -28.19 -26.55
N ALA A 48 -4.35 -27.96 -26.94
CA ALA A 48 -5.36 -27.36 -26.06
C ALA A 48 -5.65 -28.28 -24.86
N GLU A 49 -5.88 -29.56 -25.12
CA GLU A 49 -6.12 -30.60 -24.12
C GLU A 49 -4.89 -30.81 -23.24
N ASP A 50 -3.71 -30.97 -23.85
CA ASP A 50 -2.43 -31.12 -23.15
C ASP A 50 -2.19 -29.95 -22.18
N PHE A 51 -2.54 -28.72 -22.59
CA PHE A 51 -2.41 -27.53 -21.75
C PHE A 51 -3.36 -27.55 -20.55
N ILE A 52 -4.65 -27.89 -20.74
CA ILE A 52 -5.61 -27.99 -19.64
C ILE A 52 -5.23 -29.11 -18.66
N ASP A 53 -4.75 -30.25 -19.16
CA ASP A 53 -4.28 -31.33 -18.31
C ASP A 53 -3.08 -30.88 -17.46
N LEU A 54 -2.11 -30.17 -18.03
CA LEU A 54 -1.00 -29.59 -17.25
C LEU A 54 -1.49 -28.56 -16.24
N LEU A 55 -2.41 -27.67 -16.64
CA LEU A 55 -2.96 -26.62 -15.79
C LEU A 55 -3.71 -27.17 -14.56
N THR A 56 -4.35 -28.33 -14.71
CA THR A 56 -5.17 -28.96 -13.65
C THR A 56 -4.44 -30.05 -12.87
N THR A 57 -3.20 -30.42 -13.24
CA THR A 57 -2.44 -31.49 -12.57
C THR A 57 -1.10 -31.03 -11.98
N LYS A 58 -0.57 -29.87 -12.40
CA LYS A 58 0.74 -29.39 -11.95
C LYS A 58 0.66 -27.96 -11.41
N SER A 59 1.27 -27.75 -10.24
CA SER A 59 1.47 -26.43 -9.63
C SER A 59 2.43 -25.57 -10.46
N ALA A 60 3.44 -26.18 -11.08
CA ALA A 60 4.42 -25.51 -11.94
C ALA A 60 4.73 -26.31 -13.22
N PHE A 61 4.86 -25.63 -14.35
CA PHE A 61 5.19 -26.24 -15.64
C PHE A 61 5.70 -25.22 -16.67
N ASN A 62 6.39 -25.74 -17.70
CA ASN A 62 6.71 -25.02 -18.93
C ASN A 62 6.00 -25.70 -20.10
N PHE A 63 5.23 -24.94 -20.87
CA PHE A 63 4.51 -25.41 -22.04
C PHE A 63 5.08 -24.76 -23.30
N SER A 64 5.75 -25.56 -24.13
CA SER A 64 6.36 -25.07 -25.37
C SER A 64 5.34 -25.08 -26.53
N LEU A 65 5.25 -23.93 -27.20
CA LEU A 65 4.45 -23.68 -28.38
C LEU A 65 5.39 -23.50 -29.57
N SER A 66 5.58 -24.56 -30.34
CA SER A 66 6.33 -24.56 -31.60
C SER A 66 5.54 -25.25 -32.71
N THR A 67 5.89 -24.95 -33.96
CA THR A 67 5.41 -25.69 -35.14
C THR A 67 6.60 -26.39 -35.76
N ASP A 68 6.57 -27.72 -35.74
CA ASP A 68 7.58 -28.55 -36.40
C ASP A 68 7.12 -29.01 -37.80
N ARG A 69 5.97 -28.51 -38.27
CA ARG A 69 5.30 -28.97 -39.50
C ARG A 69 5.58 -28.03 -40.66
N ILE A 70 5.82 -28.62 -41.85
CA ILE A 70 5.81 -27.87 -43.11
C ILE A 70 4.36 -27.67 -43.49
N ILE A 71 3.96 -26.41 -43.66
CA ILE A 71 2.57 -26.05 -43.91
C ILE A 71 2.46 -25.65 -45.35
N GLU A 72 1.65 -26.39 -46.09
CA GLU A 72 1.50 -26.21 -47.53
C GLU A 72 0.31 -25.31 -47.86
N GLN A 73 -0.76 -25.38 -47.06
CA GLN A 73 -1.98 -24.59 -47.27
C GLN A 73 -1.80 -23.11 -46.85
N GLU A 74 -2.21 -22.18 -47.72
CA GLU A 74 -2.14 -20.75 -47.44
C GLU A 74 -3.05 -20.31 -46.28
N SER A 75 -4.21 -20.95 -46.11
CA SER A 75 -5.13 -20.72 -45.00
C SER A 75 -4.48 -21.02 -43.64
N GLU A 76 -3.78 -22.15 -43.51
CA GLU A 76 -3.09 -22.53 -42.28
C GLU A 76 -1.89 -21.60 -42.00
N LYS A 77 -1.15 -21.19 -43.04
CA LYS A 77 -0.07 -20.20 -42.90
C LYS A 77 -0.56 -18.86 -42.34
N THR A 78 -1.69 -18.38 -42.85
CA THR A 78 -2.27 -17.11 -42.39
C THR A 78 -2.80 -17.19 -40.95
N ALA A 79 -3.39 -18.32 -40.56
CA ALA A 79 -3.79 -18.59 -39.19
C ALA A 79 -2.59 -18.57 -38.23
N LEU A 80 -1.51 -19.28 -38.56
CA LEU A 80 -0.31 -19.31 -37.73
C LEU A 80 0.40 -17.97 -37.60
N ASN A 81 0.52 -17.22 -38.69
CA ASN A 81 1.08 -15.87 -38.62
C ASN A 81 0.26 -14.98 -37.67
N THR A 82 -1.06 -15.18 -37.64
CA THR A 82 -1.95 -14.46 -36.72
C THR A 82 -1.70 -14.89 -35.26
N ILE A 83 -1.55 -16.19 -35.01
CA ILE A 83 -1.24 -16.74 -33.67
C ILE A 83 0.10 -16.21 -33.16
N PHE A 84 1.16 -16.29 -33.97
CA PHE A 84 2.48 -15.78 -33.58
C PHE A 84 2.49 -14.28 -33.34
N ARG A 85 1.74 -13.51 -34.14
CA ARG A 85 1.57 -12.07 -33.89
C ARG A 85 0.88 -11.82 -32.55
N ARG A 86 -0.16 -12.60 -32.21
CA ARG A 86 -0.85 -12.50 -30.91
C ARG A 86 0.09 -12.83 -29.75
N LEU A 87 0.82 -13.94 -29.82
CA LEU A 87 1.81 -14.34 -28.81
C LEU A 87 2.90 -13.26 -28.63
N THR A 88 3.36 -12.66 -29.74
CA THR A 88 4.33 -11.56 -29.70
C THR A 88 3.79 -10.34 -28.95
N VAL A 89 2.57 -9.91 -29.28
CA VAL A 89 1.94 -8.76 -28.61
C VAL A 89 1.71 -9.06 -27.12
N LEU A 90 1.24 -10.26 -26.78
CA LEU A 90 1.04 -10.70 -25.40
C LEU A 90 2.34 -10.61 -24.59
N ALA A 91 3.45 -11.12 -25.12
CA ALA A 91 4.73 -11.11 -24.42
C ALA A 91 5.32 -9.71 -24.27
N ILE A 92 5.27 -8.88 -25.32
CA ILE A 92 5.77 -7.51 -25.26
C ILE A 92 4.97 -6.71 -24.22
N GLU A 93 3.64 -6.70 -24.31
CA GLU A 93 2.80 -5.94 -23.39
C GLU A 93 2.87 -6.45 -21.94
N ASN A 94 3.06 -7.76 -21.74
CA ASN A 94 3.28 -8.33 -20.40
C ASN A 94 4.60 -7.83 -19.80
N ASN A 95 5.68 -7.88 -20.57
CA ASN A 95 7.00 -7.43 -20.13
C ASN A 95 7.05 -5.93 -19.86
N ASP A 96 6.42 -5.13 -20.73
CA ASP A 96 6.32 -3.68 -20.52
C ASP A 96 5.57 -3.36 -19.22
N HIS A 97 4.45 -4.05 -18.97
CA HIS A 97 3.68 -3.86 -17.74
C HIS A 97 4.46 -4.30 -16.49
N PHE A 98 5.18 -5.43 -16.58
CA PHE A 98 6.03 -5.90 -15.50
C PHE A 98 7.17 -4.92 -15.20
N ALA A 99 7.81 -4.36 -16.22
CA ALA A 99 8.88 -3.37 -16.06
C ALA A 99 8.39 -2.06 -15.44
N GLU A 100 7.16 -1.62 -15.77
CA GLU A 100 6.59 -0.38 -15.23
C GLU A 100 6.01 -0.55 -13.82
N GLN A 101 5.33 -1.67 -13.56
CA GLN A 101 4.46 -1.83 -12.39
C GLN A 101 4.86 -2.99 -11.47
N GLY A 102 5.84 -3.81 -11.86
CA GLY A 102 6.28 -4.97 -11.08
C GLY A 102 5.33 -6.17 -11.08
N VAL A 103 4.22 -6.07 -11.84
CA VAL A 103 3.11 -7.02 -11.86
C VAL A 103 2.97 -7.67 -13.23
N GLN A 104 3.00 -9.00 -13.25
CA GLN A 104 2.70 -9.78 -14.45
C GLN A 104 1.19 -9.76 -14.71
N THR A 105 0.82 -9.68 -15.99
CA THR A 105 -0.60 -9.57 -16.39
C THR A 105 -1.03 -10.64 -17.35
N PHE A 106 -0.09 -11.38 -17.93
CA PHE A 106 -0.41 -12.53 -18.74
C PHE A 106 -1.11 -13.62 -17.91
N GLY A 107 -2.15 -14.19 -18.48
CA GLY A 107 -2.90 -15.24 -17.83
C GLY A 107 -3.85 -15.93 -18.76
N PHE A 108 -4.49 -16.97 -18.23
CA PHE A 108 -5.43 -17.82 -18.91
C PHE A 108 -6.76 -17.85 -18.17
N GLY A 109 -7.83 -17.44 -18.83
CA GLY A 109 -9.18 -17.42 -18.27
C GLY A 109 -9.98 -18.66 -18.68
N PHE A 110 -10.51 -19.40 -17.70
CA PHE A 110 -11.27 -20.64 -17.92
C PHE A 110 -12.18 -21.00 -16.74
N PRO A 111 -13.28 -21.74 -16.95
CA PRO A 111 -14.02 -21.83 -18.22
C PRO A 111 -14.80 -20.53 -18.47
N ILE A 112 -15.40 -20.36 -19.65
CA ILE A 112 -16.10 -19.12 -20.03
C ILE A 112 -17.59 -19.23 -19.72
N LEU A 113 -18.09 -18.32 -18.89
CA LEU A 113 -19.51 -18.09 -18.64
C LEU A 113 -20.14 -17.23 -19.74
N LEU A 114 -21.21 -17.75 -20.33
CA LEU A 114 -22.15 -17.01 -21.15
C LEU A 114 -23.36 -16.61 -20.32
N TYR A 115 -23.63 -15.31 -20.25
CA TYR A 115 -24.74 -14.77 -19.47
C TYR A 115 -25.38 -13.58 -20.19
N LYS A 116 -26.71 -13.54 -20.29
CA LYS A 116 -27.42 -12.36 -20.80
C LYS A 116 -27.68 -11.37 -19.67
N ASP A 117 -27.32 -10.11 -19.89
CA ASP A 117 -27.60 -9.05 -18.91
C ASP A 117 -29.12 -8.86 -18.77
N PRO A 118 -29.71 -9.01 -17.56
CA PRO A 118 -31.14 -8.78 -17.34
C PRO A 118 -31.57 -7.35 -17.69
N LYS A 119 -30.66 -6.37 -17.58
CA LYS A 119 -30.93 -4.96 -17.88
C LYS A 119 -30.71 -4.60 -19.35
N ASP A 120 -29.96 -5.40 -20.10
CA ASP A 120 -29.69 -5.22 -21.54
C ASP A 120 -29.64 -6.59 -22.26
N PRO A 121 -30.81 -7.17 -22.60
CA PRO A 121 -30.89 -8.52 -23.18
C PRO A 121 -30.22 -8.66 -24.56
N SER A 122 -29.90 -7.54 -25.22
CA SER A 122 -29.16 -7.52 -26.50
C SER A 122 -27.70 -7.92 -26.34
N ARG A 123 -27.18 -7.91 -25.10
CA ARG A 123 -25.78 -8.18 -24.80
C ARG A 123 -25.60 -9.48 -24.05
N VAL A 124 -24.74 -10.31 -24.62
CA VAL A 124 -24.24 -11.53 -23.99
C VAL A 124 -22.85 -11.24 -23.42
N ILE A 125 -22.70 -11.39 -22.10
CA ILE A 125 -21.44 -11.42 -21.37
C ILE A 125 -20.74 -12.75 -21.67
N LYS A 126 -19.45 -12.69 -21.96
CA LYS A 126 -18.56 -13.86 -22.15
C LYS A 126 -17.39 -13.69 -21.22
N ALA A 127 -17.45 -14.27 -20.03
CA ALA A 127 -16.51 -13.96 -18.96
C ALA A 127 -15.86 -15.23 -18.45
N PRO A 128 -14.52 -15.30 -18.30
CA PRO A 128 -13.90 -16.43 -17.64
C PRO A 128 -14.32 -16.47 -16.17
N LEU A 129 -14.54 -17.64 -15.61
CA LEU A 129 -14.87 -17.78 -14.19
C LEU A 129 -13.61 -17.69 -13.31
N PHE A 130 -12.55 -18.36 -13.73
CA PHE A 130 -11.25 -18.36 -13.07
C PHE A 130 -10.16 -17.88 -14.01
N ILE A 131 -9.10 -17.34 -13.45
CA ILE A 131 -7.96 -16.78 -14.16
C ILE A 131 -6.70 -17.34 -13.51
N TRP A 132 -5.90 -18.08 -14.28
CA TRP A 132 -4.57 -18.52 -13.89
C TRP A 132 -3.57 -17.51 -14.41
N TYR A 133 -2.78 -16.92 -13.52
CA TYR A 133 -1.64 -16.12 -13.95
C TYR A 133 -0.53 -17.03 -14.48
N LEU A 134 0.11 -16.58 -15.54
CA LEU A 134 1.13 -17.27 -16.31
C LEU A 134 2.17 -16.25 -16.76
N ASP A 135 3.30 -16.76 -17.22
CA ASP A 135 4.29 -15.95 -17.93
C ASP A 135 4.44 -16.46 -19.37
N ILE A 136 4.97 -15.60 -20.24
CA ILE A 136 5.18 -15.90 -21.64
C ILE A 136 6.48 -15.31 -22.14
N GLU A 137 7.36 -16.19 -22.64
CA GLU A 137 8.64 -15.81 -23.18
C GLU A 137 8.88 -16.41 -24.57
N ARG A 138 9.68 -15.73 -25.38
CA ARG A 138 10.16 -16.27 -26.65
C ARG A 138 11.44 -17.07 -26.39
N SER A 139 11.49 -18.30 -26.90
CA SER A 139 12.68 -19.13 -26.81
C SER A 139 13.85 -18.50 -27.58
N PHE A 140 15.01 -18.41 -26.94
CA PHE A 140 16.26 -18.02 -27.60
C PHE A 140 16.88 -19.16 -28.42
N LYS A 141 16.42 -20.40 -28.21
CA LYS A 141 17.02 -21.61 -28.83
C LYS A 141 16.44 -21.93 -30.19
N ARG A 142 15.15 -21.65 -30.42
CA ARG A 142 14.44 -21.94 -31.67
C ARG A 142 13.63 -20.73 -32.12
N ALA A 143 13.72 -20.42 -33.42
CA ALA A 143 12.88 -19.38 -33.99
C ALA A 143 11.41 -19.79 -33.94
N ASN A 144 10.54 -18.86 -33.53
CA ASN A 144 9.08 -19.04 -33.42
C ASN A 144 8.64 -20.12 -32.41
N GLU A 145 9.47 -20.37 -31.40
CA GLU A 145 9.06 -21.12 -30.21
C GLU A 145 8.74 -20.15 -29.08
N TRP A 146 7.58 -20.35 -28.46
CA TRP A 146 7.11 -19.61 -27.28
C TRP A 146 6.98 -20.56 -26.11
N ILE A 147 7.31 -20.10 -24.91
CA ILE A 147 7.21 -20.91 -23.69
C ILE A 147 6.22 -20.20 -22.77
N LEU A 148 5.13 -20.89 -22.44
CA LEU A 148 4.22 -20.47 -21.38
C LEU A 148 4.70 -21.10 -20.07
N THR A 149 4.86 -20.30 -19.04
CA THR A 149 5.41 -20.74 -17.76
C THR A 149 4.38 -20.54 -16.65
N ARG A 150 4.24 -21.55 -15.78
CA ARG A 150 3.54 -21.44 -14.51
C ARG A 150 4.48 -21.81 -13.38
N GLN A 151 4.48 -21.02 -12.31
CA GLN A 151 5.20 -21.28 -11.07
C GLN A 151 4.19 -21.42 -9.91
N GLU A 152 4.63 -21.98 -8.79
CA GLU A 152 3.75 -22.28 -7.63
C GLU A 152 3.22 -21.02 -6.92
N ASP A 153 3.95 -19.91 -7.05
CA ASP A 153 3.59 -18.59 -6.54
C ASP A 153 2.59 -17.86 -7.45
N PHE A 154 2.35 -18.36 -8.66
CA PHE A 154 1.42 -17.72 -9.60
C PHE A 154 -0.03 -17.96 -9.19
N PRO A 155 -0.79 -16.88 -8.93
CA PRO A 155 -2.13 -17.00 -8.37
C PRO A 155 -3.15 -17.59 -9.35
N ILE A 156 -4.13 -18.26 -8.76
CA ILE A 156 -5.40 -18.60 -9.39
C ILE A 156 -6.45 -17.72 -8.74
N ILE A 157 -7.11 -16.87 -9.51
CA ILE A 157 -8.12 -15.95 -8.99
C ILE A 157 -9.48 -16.27 -9.62
N HIS A 158 -10.55 -15.98 -8.88
CA HIS A 158 -11.87 -15.87 -9.49
C HIS A 158 -12.01 -14.50 -10.17
N ASN A 159 -12.83 -14.44 -11.20
CA ASN A 159 -13.08 -13.20 -11.92
C ASN A 159 -13.92 -12.25 -11.05
N LEU A 160 -13.23 -11.35 -10.35
CA LEU A 160 -13.83 -10.31 -9.52
C LEU A 160 -14.77 -9.39 -10.33
N VAL A 161 -14.47 -9.18 -11.62
CA VAL A 161 -15.23 -8.23 -12.46
C VAL A 161 -16.57 -8.80 -12.79
N LEU A 162 -16.58 -10.08 -13.13
CA LEU A 162 -17.80 -10.83 -13.31
C LEU A 162 -18.61 -10.87 -12.01
N SER A 163 -17.96 -11.11 -10.86
CA SER A 163 -18.62 -11.17 -9.57
C SER A 163 -19.30 -9.84 -9.19
N ALA A 164 -18.60 -8.72 -9.39
CA ALA A 164 -19.13 -7.38 -9.17
C ALA A 164 -20.26 -7.04 -10.17
N PHE A 165 -20.10 -7.43 -11.43
CA PHE A 165 -21.13 -7.25 -12.46
C PHE A 165 -22.43 -7.99 -12.08
N LEU A 166 -22.34 -9.26 -11.67
CA LEU A 166 -23.48 -10.07 -11.28
C LEU A 166 -24.13 -9.56 -10.00
N ARG A 167 -23.35 -9.12 -9.01
CA ARG A 167 -23.89 -8.49 -7.79
C ARG A 167 -24.74 -7.26 -8.12
N ASN A 168 -24.24 -6.40 -9.01
CA ASN A 168 -24.89 -5.12 -9.34
C ASN A 168 -26.05 -5.24 -10.34
N ASN A 169 -26.05 -6.26 -11.22
CA ASN A 169 -27.03 -6.36 -12.30
C ASN A 169 -28.00 -7.54 -12.16
N ALA A 170 -27.60 -8.59 -11.45
CA ALA A 170 -28.42 -9.78 -11.23
C ALA A 170 -28.75 -10.03 -9.74
N SER A 171 -28.20 -9.25 -8.82
CA SER A 171 -28.29 -9.51 -7.36
C SER A 171 -27.78 -10.90 -6.96
N VAL A 172 -26.86 -11.47 -7.76
CA VAL A 172 -26.24 -12.78 -7.50
C VAL A 172 -24.83 -12.55 -6.98
N GLN A 173 -24.50 -13.24 -5.89
CA GLN A 173 -23.16 -13.24 -5.32
C GLN A 173 -22.50 -14.59 -5.60
N LEU A 174 -21.49 -14.59 -6.48
CA LEU A 174 -20.70 -15.78 -6.74
C LEU A 174 -19.93 -16.20 -5.48
N THR A 175 -19.85 -17.51 -5.26
CA THR A 175 -19.06 -18.09 -4.16
C THR A 175 -17.57 -17.86 -4.44
N PRO A 176 -16.82 -17.23 -3.51
CA PRO A 176 -15.37 -17.10 -3.64
C PRO A 176 -14.69 -18.48 -3.58
N ILE A 177 -13.50 -18.59 -4.16
CA ILE A 177 -12.67 -19.80 -4.02
C ILE A 177 -12.18 -19.85 -2.57
N ASP A 178 -12.32 -21.01 -1.93
CA ASP A 178 -11.79 -21.24 -0.59
C ASP A 178 -10.27 -21.18 -0.63
N GLU A 179 -9.65 -20.42 0.28
CA GLU A 179 -8.19 -20.32 0.36
C GLU A 179 -7.53 -21.69 0.63
N GLN A 180 -8.25 -22.62 1.26
CA GLN A 180 -7.76 -23.98 1.50
C GLN A 180 -7.65 -24.80 0.22
N LEU A 181 -8.53 -24.56 -0.76
CA LEU A 181 -8.48 -25.22 -2.08
C LEU A 181 -7.31 -24.73 -2.93
N LEU A 182 -6.77 -23.54 -2.64
CA LEU A 182 -5.63 -22.98 -3.36
C LEU A 182 -4.30 -23.27 -2.65
N ALA A 183 -4.29 -24.10 -1.61
CA ALA A 183 -3.12 -24.33 -0.77
C ALA A 183 -1.98 -25.07 -1.49
N ASP A 184 -2.30 -25.91 -2.47
CA ASP A 184 -1.35 -26.63 -3.32
C ASP A 184 -1.12 -25.93 -4.68
N ALA A 185 -1.67 -24.73 -4.88
CA ALA A 185 -1.62 -23.94 -6.10
C ALA A 185 -2.17 -24.67 -7.36
N ILE A 186 -2.98 -25.71 -7.16
CA ILE A 186 -3.65 -26.47 -8.19
C ILE A 186 -5.16 -26.25 -8.04
N LEU A 187 -5.87 -26.32 -9.16
CA LEU A 187 -7.33 -26.42 -9.13
C LEU A 187 -7.69 -27.55 -10.09
N ASP A 188 -7.99 -28.72 -9.52
CA ASP A 188 -8.16 -29.93 -10.32
C ASP A 188 -9.52 -29.94 -11.07
N LYS A 189 -9.69 -30.91 -11.98
CA LYS A 189 -10.92 -30.98 -12.79
C LYS A 189 -12.19 -31.18 -11.95
N GLU A 190 -12.12 -31.94 -10.85
CA GLU A 190 -13.28 -32.16 -9.97
C GLU A 190 -13.60 -30.90 -9.16
N GLU A 191 -12.59 -30.19 -8.67
CA GLU A 191 -12.74 -28.92 -7.97
C GLU A 191 -13.33 -27.84 -8.88
N ILE A 192 -12.84 -27.75 -10.13
CA ILE A 192 -13.42 -26.86 -11.14
C ILE A 192 -14.89 -27.23 -11.37
N ALA A 193 -15.20 -28.50 -11.59
CA ALA A 193 -16.58 -28.95 -11.81
C ALA A 193 -17.50 -28.56 -10.64
N ASP A 194 -17.02 -28.75 -9.42
CA ASP A 194 -17.76 -28.45 -8.19
C ASP A 194 -17.97 -26.95 -7.99
N LEU A 195 -16.96 -26.12 -8.21
CA LEU A 195 -17.07 -24.67 -8.12
C LEU A 195 -17.99 -24.11 -9.20
N VAL A 196 -17.84 -24.55 -10.45
CA VAL A 196 -18.70 -24.15 -11.57
C VAL A 196 -20.16 -24.53 -11.29
N TYR A 197 -20.40 -25.74 -10.79
CA TYR A 197 -21.73 -26.19 -10.38
C TYR A 197 -22.33 -25.29 -9.29
N LYS A 198 -21.56 -24.97 -8.23
CA LYS A 198 -22.01 -24.06 -7.17
C LYS A 198 -22.34 -22.66 -7.71
N GLN A 199 -21.53 -22.13 -8.61
CA GLN A 199 -21.76 -20.81 -9.21
C GLN A 199 -22.98 -20.78 -10.14
N LEU A 200 -23.17 -21.81 -10.96
CA LEU A 200 -24.32 -21.88 -11.87
C LEU A 200 -25.63 -22.16 -11.16
N THR A 201 -25.65 -22.93 -10.07
CA THR A 201 -26.87 -23.14 -9.29
C THR A 201 -27.36 -21.84 -8.65
N GLN A 202 -26.45 -20.91 -8.33
CA GLN A 202 -26.81 -19.55 -7.90
C GLN A 202 -27.41 -18.71 -9.03
N LEU A 203 -26.98 -18.92 -10.28
CA LEU A 203 -27.48 -18.21 -11.46
C LEU A 203 -28.76 -18.84 -12.04
N ASN A 204 -28.93 -20.15 -11.89
CA ASN A 204 -30.01 -20.96 -12.46
C ASN A 204 -30.64 -21.89 -11.37
N PRO A 205 -31.32 -21.34 -10.35
CA PRO A 205 -31.80 -22.13 -9.19
C PRO A 205 -32.85 -23.20 -9.53
N HIS A 206 -33.54 -23.08 -10.66
CA HIS A 206 -34.66 -23.96 -11.03
C HIS A 206 -34.29 -25.22 -11.85
N ASN A 207 -33.00 -25.48 -12.12
CA ASN A 207 -32.59 -26.51 -13.10
C ASN A 207 -31.51 -27.50 -12.59
N SER A 208 -31.38 -27.70 -11.27
CA SER A 208 -30.18 -28.24 -10.61
C SER A 208 -29.96 -29.77 -10.61
N ALA A 209 -30.98 -30.59 -10.89
CA ALA A 209 -30.95 -32.02 -10.53
C ALA A 209 -29.92 -32.89 -11.29
N ASN A 210 -29.62 -32.61 -12.55
CA ASN A 210 -28.68 -33.40 -13.38
C ASN A 210 -27.45 -32.62 -13.87
N LEU A 211 -27.28 -31.37 -13.41
CA LEU A 211 -26.25 -30.48 -13.94
C LEU A 211 -24.83 -30.94 -13.59
N LYS A 212 -24.59 -31.39 -12.35
CA LYS A 212 -23.25 -31.80 -11.90
C LYS A 212 -22.66 -32.94 -12.74
N GLN A 213 -23.45 -33.97 -13.05
CA GLN A 213 -23.00 -35.09 -13.87
C GLN A 213 -22.80 -34.70 -15.34
N SER A 214 -23.67 -33.84 -15.88
CA SER A 214 -23.49 -33.31 -17.24
C SER A 214 -22.23 -32.44 -17.38
N PHE A 215 -21.86 -31.71 -16.32
CA PHE A 215 -20.62 -30.91 -16.32
C PHE A 215 -19.37 -31.78 -16.27
N ARG A 216 -19.37 -32.87 -15.51
CA ARG A 216 -18.27 -33.84 -15.52
C ARG A 216 -18.04 -34.41 -16.92
N GLN A 217 -19.11 -34.87 -17.55
CA GLN A 217 -19.02 -35.41 -18.92
C GLN A 217 -18.54 -34.39 -19.94
N ALA A 218 -18.84 -33.10 -19.73
CA ALA A 218 -18.44 -32.03 -20.63
C ALA A 218 -16.96 -31.63 -20.47
N LEU A 219 -16.34 -31.86 -19.31
CA LEU A 219 -14.89 -31.70 -19.09
C LEU A 219 -14.05 -32.75 -19.81
N ASP A 220 -14.64 -33.90 -20.13
CA ASP A 220 -13.98 -35.00 -20.86
C ASP A 220 -14.18 -34.91 -22.38
N GLN A 221 -14.93 -33.91 -22.87
CA GLN A 221 -15.10 -33.68 -24.31
C GLN A 221 -13.91 -32.88 -24.87
N PRO A 222 -13.58 -33.05 -26.18
CA PRO A 222 -12.54 -32.25 -26.82
C PRO A 222 -12.88 -30.76 -26.75
N ILE A 223 -11.86 -29.94 -26.59
CA ILE A 223 -12.02 -28.51 -26.39
C ILE A 223 -12.47 -27.88 -27.70
N GLN A 224 -13.58 -27.15 -27.65
CA GLN A 224 -14.10 -26.41 -28.79
C GLN A 224 -13.65 -24.95 -28.72
N GLY A 225 -13.36 -24.36 -29.88
CA GLY A 225 -13.10 -22.92 -29.97
C GLY A 225 -14.26 -22.06 -29.51
N ILE A 226 -13.93 -20.84 -29.11
CA ILE A 226 -14.93 -19.87 -28.68
C ILE A 226 -15.74 -19.43 -29.91
N PRO A 227 -17.07 -19.64 -29.95
CA PRO A 227 -17.86 -19.26 -31.10
C PRO A 227 -17.81 -17.74 -31.36
N SER A 228 -17.98 -17.34 -32.61
CA SER A 228 -17.95 -15.92 -32.98
C SER A 228 -19.08 -15.15 -32.31
N LYS A 229 -18.92 -13.83 -32.15
CA LYS A 229 -19.96 -12.97 -31.56
C LYS A 229 -21.32 -13.14 -32.24
N GLN A 230 -21.35 -13.24 -33.56
CA GLN A 230 -22.59 -13.45 -34.32
C GLN A 230 -23.27 -14.77 -33.95
N GLN A 231 -22.49 -15.85 -33.85
CA GLN A 231 -23.02 -17.16 -33.44
C GLN A 231 -23.53 -17.15 -32.00
N LEU A 232 -22.84 -16.46 -31.08
CA LEU A 232 -23.24 -16.36 -29.69
C LEU A 232 -24.50 -15.49 -29.49
N GLU A 233 -24.65 -14.42 -30.28
CA GLU A 233 -25.83 -13.54 -30.22
C GLU A 233 -27.09 -14.18 -30.81
N GLN A 234 -26.93 -15.09 -31.77
CA GLN A 234 -28.03 -15.87 -32.36
C GLN A 234 -28.47 -17.05 -31.50
N ARG A 235 -27.64 -17.50 -30.54
CA ARG A 235 -28.02 -18.59 -29.64
C ARG A 235 -29.14 -18.14 -28.69
N PRO A 236 -30.23 -18.90 -28.54
CA PRO A 236 -31.24 -18.64 -27.53
C PRO A 236 -30.68 -18.94 -26.13
N LEU A 237 -29.92 -18.01 -25.57
CA LEU A 237 -29.55 -18.02 -24.16
C LEU A 237 -30.78 -17.60 -23.35
N ASN A 238 -31.49 -18.58 -22.80
CA ASN A 238 -32.54 -18.36 -21.80
C ASN A 238 -32.01 -18.46 -20.36
N GLN A 239 -30.83 -19.06 -20.19
CA GLN A 239 -30.18 -19.31 -18.90
C GLN A 239 -28.66 -19.15 -19.05
N ALA A 240 -27.96 -19.01 -17.92
CA ALA A 240 -26.50 -18.97 -17.90
C ALA A 240 -25.93 -20.30 -18.42
N HIS A 241 -24.87 -20.26 -19.25
CA HIS A 241 -24.25 -21.44 -19.85
C HIS A 241 -22.73 -21.38 -19.76
N ILE A 242 -22.06 -22.54 -19.70
CA ILE A 242 -20.60 -22.63 -19.66
C ILE A 242 -20.08 -23.14 -21.00
N LEU A 243 -19.09 -22.45 -21.53
CA LEU A 243 -18.23 -22.96 -22.58
C LEU A 243 -16.95 -23.50 -21.92
N TRP A 244 -16.67 -24.78 -22.14
CA TRP A 244 -15.42 -25.44 -21.74
C TRP A 244 -14.28 -25.09 -22.70
N SER A 245 -14.05 -23.79 -22.81
CA SER A 245 -13.01 -23.18 -23.61
C SER A 245 -12.42 -22.04 -22.79
N GLY A 246 -11.26 -21.54 -23.21
CA GLY A 246 -10.55 -20.52 -22.47
C GLY A 246 -9.82 -19.55 -23.36
N ILE A 247 -9.41 -18.44 -22.76
CA ILE A 247 -8.73 -17.35 -23.45
C ILE A 247 -7.41 -17.04 -22.77
N PHE A 248 -6.34 -16.95 -23.54
CA PHE A 248 -5.12 -16.30 -23.09
C PHE A 248 -5.22 -14.81 -23.31
N GLY A 249 -4.77 -14.02 -22.35
CA GLY A 249 -4.75 -12.57 -22.50
C GLY A 249 -4.14 -11.85 -21.31
N LEU A 250 -4.29 -10.52 -21.32
CA LEU A 250 -3.73 -9.65 -20.28
C LEU A 250 -4.80 -9.26 -19.27
N PHE A 251 -4.72 -9.85 -18.09
CA PHE A 251 -5.57 -9.63 -16.92
C PHE A 251 -4.91 -8.62 -15.97
N LYS A 252 -5.05 -7.33 -16.31
CA LYS A 252 -4.56 -6.22 -15.48
C LYS A 252 -5.45 -6.06 -14.23
N SER A 253 -4.93 -6.36 -13.04
CA SER A 253 -5.68 -6.36 -11.78
C SER A 253 -5.48 -5.06 -11.01
N GLN A 254 -6.34 -4.03 -11.14
CA GLN A 254 -6.10 -2.79 -10.36
C GLN A 254 -7.32 -1.98 -9.88
N LYS A 255 -8.58 -2.36 -10.14
CA LYS A 255 -9.71 -1.48 -9.74
C LYS A 255 -10.71 -2.09 -8.77
N GLU A 256 -10.86 -3.40 -8.72
CA GLU A 256 -12.05 -3.99 -8.11
C GLU A 256 -11.93 -4.38 -6.66
N SER A 257 -10.73 -4.81 -6.24
CA SER A 257 -10.39 -4.83 -4.81
C SER A 257 -10.66 -3.45 -4.21
N ILE A 258 -10.16 -2.40 -4.85
CA ILE A 258 -10.37 -1.01 -4.45
C ILE A 258 -11.87 -0.65 -4.47
N ILE A 259 -12.64 -1.06 -5.48
CA ILE A 259 -14.10 -0.81 -5.50
C ILE A 259 -14.81 -1.52 -4.34
N ASN A 260 -14.50 -2.79 -4.08
CA ASN A 260 -15.08 -3.55 -2.98
C ASN A 260 -14.71 -2.93 -1.62
N ASP A 261 -13.45 -2.52 -1.46
CA ASP A 261 -12.96 -1.83 -0.26
C ASP A 261 -13.65 -0.48 -0.07
N LEU A 262 -13.85 0.28 -1.16
CA LEU A 262 -14.61 1.52 -1.14
C LEU A 262 -16.08 1.28 -0.78
N ASP A 263 -16.69 0.21 -1.29
CA ASP A 263 -18.08 -0.14 -0.97
C ASP A 263 -18.23 -0.51 0.50
N TYR A 264 -17.32 -1.33 1.01
CA TYR A 264 -17.25 -1.63 2.43
C TYR A 264 -17.05 -0.34 3.25
N PHE A 265 -16.11 0.51 2.84
CA PHE A 265 -15.82 1.77 3.53
C PHE A 265 -17.01 2.72 3.54
N MET A 266 -17.71 2.88 2.41
CA MET A 266 -18.88 3.73 2.28
C MET A 266 -20.07 3.20 3.09
N THR A 267 -20.26 1.88 3.12
CA THR A 267 -21.34 1.24 3.89
C THR A 267 -21.10 1.38 5.40
N ASN A 268 -19.84 1.37 5.83
CA ASN A 268 -19.46 1.39 7.25
C ASN A 268 -18.90 2.75 7.71
N ILE A 269 -19.18 3.82 6.96
CA ILE A 269 -18.48 5.10 7.13
C ILE A 269 -18.71 5.73 8.52
N GLU A 270 -19.92 5.63 9.06
CA GLU A 270 -20.28 6.18 10.37
C GLU A 270 -19.57 5.41 11.50
N ALA A 271 -19.61 4.08 11.45
CA ALA A 271 -18.93 3.23 12.41
C ALA A 271 -17.41 3.44 12.40
N LEU A 272 -16.81 3.62 11.21
CA LEU A 272 -15.39 3.93 11.08
C LEU A 272 -15.04 5.32 11.63
N GLN A 273 -15.88 6.33 11.37
CA GLN A 273 -15.69 7.67 11.94
C GLN A 273 -15.72 7.65 13.47
N GLN A 274 -16.67 6.93 14.07
CA GLN A 274 -16.75 6.81 15.53
C GLN A 274 -15.50 6.15 16.10
N LYS A 275 -15.00 5.07 15.49
CA LYS A 275 -13.75 4.42 15.91
C LYS A 275 -12.53 5.36 15.84
N ILE A 276 -12.45 6.18 14.79
CA ILE A 276 -11.36 7.16 14.65
C ILE A 276 -11.45 8.22 15.73
N GLU A 277 -12.65 8.75 16.00
CA GLU A 277 -12.84 9.80 17.00
C GLU A 277 -12.56 9.29 18.41
N GLN A 278 -12.99 8.06 18.74
CA GLN A 278 -12.65 7.40 20.00
C GLN A 278 -11.14 7.23 20.17
N LYS A 279 -10.42 6.86 19.10
CA LYS A 279 -8.95 6.77 19.14
C LYS A 279 -8.27 8.14 19.29
N LYS A 280 -8.83 9.20 18.70
CA LYS A 280 -8.30 10.57 18.85
C LYS A 280 -8.45 11.13 20.27
N GLN A 281 -9.43 10.65 21.03
CA GLN A 281 -9.63 11.06 22.42
C GLN A 281 -8.52 10.52 23.35
N GLN A 282 -7.72 9.55 22.91
CA GLN A 282 -6.45 9.22 23.57
C GLN A 282 -5.47 10.37 23.31
N THR A 283 -5.21 11.15 24.36
CA THR A 283 -4.53 12.45 24.28
C THR A 283 -3.03 12.34 23.96
N GLN A 284 -2.47 11.14 24.03
CA GLN A 284 -1.05 10.86 23.81
C GLN A 284 -0.91 9.49 23.13
N ILE A 285 -0.50 9.49 21.85
CA ILE A 285 -0.37 8.28 21.03
C ILE A 285 1.01 7.63 21.24
N MET A 286 2.00 8.42 21.64
CA MET A 286 3.38 8.01 21.86
C MET A 286 3.81 8.39 23.27
N GLU A 287 4.43 7.46 24.00
CA GLU A 287 5.00 7.69 25.34
C GLU A 287 6.30 8.52 25.28
N HIS A 288 7.03 8.47 24.14
CA HIS A 288 8.26 9.24 23.94
C HIS A 288 8.55 9.54 22.47
N CYS A 289 9.33 10.59 22.22
CA CYS A 289 9.76 11.05 20.89
C CYS A 289 11.23 10.67 20.54
N LEU A 290 11.65 9.45 20.86
CA LEU A 290 13.02 8.97 20.56
C LEU A 290 13.04 8.10 19.31
N ALA A 291 14.00 8.34 18.43
CA ALA A 291 14.27 7.53 17.24
C ALA A 291 15.55 6.70 17.42
N ALA A 292 15.64 5.61 16.66
CA ALA A 292 16.83 4.76 16.62
C ALA A 292 17.92 5.25 15.64
N VAL A 293 17.71 6.42 15.02
CA VAL A 293 18.63 7.07 14.09
C VAL A 293 18.85 8.51 14.50
N ASP A 294 20.02 9.05 14.18
CA ASP A 294 20.31 10.47 14.40
C ASP A 294 19.42 11.33 13.50
N LEU A 295 18.77 12.32 14.11
CA LEU A 295 17.92 13.29 13.44
C LEU A 295 18.38 14.70 13.80
N ASP A 296 18.43 15.59 12.81
CA ASP A 296 18.67 17.01 13.09
C ASP A 296 17.46 17.65 13.81
N PRO A 297 17.60 18.86 14.41
CA PRO A 297 16.51 19.49 15.15
C PRO A 297 15.21 19.70 14.36
N SER A 298 15.28 19.91 13.04
CA SER A 298 14.10 20.08 12.18
C SER A 298 13.38 18.75 11.95
N GLN A 299 14.12 17.66 11.80
CA GLN A 299 13.59 16.31 11.66
C GLN A 299 13.03 15.78 12.99
N GLN A 300 13.73 16.02 14.09
CA GLN A 300 13.31 15.63 15.45
C GLN A 300 12.02 16.32 15.87
N ARG A 301 11.79 17.56 15.41
CA ARG A 301 10.53 18.29 15.63
C ARG A 301 9.32 17.53 15.06
N LEU A 302 9.49 16.76 13.99
CA LEU A 302 8.40 16.02 13.36
C LEU A 302 7.85 14.93 14.28
N LEU A 303 8.71 14.27 15.08
CA LEU A 303 8.28 13.28 16.07
C LEU A 303 7.36 13.90 17.13
N HIS A 304 7.72 15.09 17.63
CA HIS A 304 6.92 15.83 18.62
C HIS A 304 5.57 16.30 18.06
N VAL A 305 5.50 16.59 16.76
CA VAL A 305 4.23 16.94 16.10
C VAL A 305 3.33 15.71 15.96
N LEU A 306 3.91 14.55 15.65
CA LEU A 306 3.22 13.27 15.49
C LEU A 306 2.75 12.67 16.82
N GLU A 307 3.44 12.95 17.93
CA GLU A 307 3.05 12.53 19.29
C GLU A 307 1.59 12.86 19.61
N LYS A 308 1.14 14.04 19.13
CA LYS A 308 -0.23 14.56 19.32
C LYS A 308 -1.24 14.04 18.30
N GLY A 309 -0.86 13.11 17.43
CA GLY A 309 -1.74 12.54 16.40
C GLY A 309 -2.11 13.48 15.26
N ASN A 310 -1.28 14.50 15.01
CA ASN A 310 -1.54 15.47 13.96
C ASN A 310 -1.25 14.90 12.57
N ASN A 311 -2.03 15.34 11.59
CA ASN A 311 -1.71 15.13 10.18
C ASN A 311 -0.58 16.09 9.78
N LEU A 312 0.47 15.56 9.16
CA LEU A 312 1.68 16.31 8.84
C LEU A 312 2.01 16.17 7.35
N VAL A 313 2.31 17.30 6.70
CA VAL A 313 2.85 17.33 5.33
C VAL A 313 4.31 17.77 5.43
N ILE A 314 5.21 16.92 4.92
CA ILE A 314 6.66 17.18 4.93
C ILE A 314 7.09 17.45 3.49
N GLN A 315 7.67 18.62 3.25
CA GLN A 315 8.26 18.98 1.97
C GLN A 315 9.75 19.25 2.17
N GLY A 316 10.59 18.65 1.32
CA GLY A 316 12.04 18.85 1.38
C GLY A 316 12.68 18.70 0.00
N PRO A 317 13.67 19.54 -0.37
CA PRO A 317 14.51 19.38 -1.55
C PRO A 317 15.15 17.98 -1.67
N PRO A 318 15.61 17.57 -2.86
CA PRO A 318 16.40 16.33 -2.99
C PRO A 318 17.63 16.38 -2.07
N GLY A 319 17.95 15.25 -1.41
CA GLY A 319 19.09 15.15 -0.51
C GLY A 319 18.86 15.58 0.95
N THR A 320 17.69 16.13 1.32
CA THR A 320 17.42 16.58 2.71
C THR A 320 17.06 15.46 3.71
N GLY A 321 17.54 14.24 3.49
CA GLY A 321 17.37 13.15 4.44
C GLY A 321 15.93 12.62 4.61
N LYS A 322 15.00 12.83 3.65
CA LYS A 322 13.60 12.38 3.77
C LYS A 322 13.44 10.90 4.16
N SER A 323 14.24 10.01 3.56
CA SER A 323 14.20 8.57 3.88
C SER A 323 14.73 8.27 5.30
N GLN A 324 15.73 9.03 5.77
CA GLN A 324 16.24 8.94 7.14
C GLN A 324 15.19 9.45 8.14
N THR A 325 14.53 10.57 7.83
CA THR A 325 13.41 11.09 8.61
C THR A 325 12.29 10.05 8.74
N LEU A 326 11.93 9.39 7.63
CA LEU A 326 10.93 8.32 7.63
C LEU A 326 11.36 7.13 8.50
N THR A 327 12.63 6.73 8.41
CA THR A 327 13.20 5.67 9.25
C THR A 327 13.10 6.02 10.73
N GLY A 328 13.41 7.27 11.09
CA GLY A 328 13.25 7.79 12.45
C GLY A 328 11.81 7.74 12.94
N ILE A 329 10.86 8.21 12.14
CA ILE A 329 9.42 8.13 12.44
C ILE A 329 8.97 6.68 12.67
N ILE A 330 9.33 5.76 11.76
CA ILE A 330 8.94 4.34 11.87
C ILE A 330 9.54 3.73 13.14
N SER A 331 10.83 3.96 13.40
CA SER A 331 11.49 3.43 14.59
C SER A 331 10.83 3.93 15.89
N ASN A 332 10.42 5.20 15.92
CA ASN A 332 9.73 5.79 17.06
C ASN A 332 8.31 5.20 17.24
N VAL A 333 7.56 5.00 16.15
CA VAL A 333 6.24 4.33 16.19
C VAL A 333 6.38 2.91 16.76
N LEU A 334 7.37 2.15 16.30
CA LEU A 334 7.61 0.78 16.77
C LEU A 334 8.05 0.74 18.23
N ALA A 335 8.91 1.68 18.67
CA ALA A 335 9.31 1.80 20.08
C ALA A 335 8.11 2.05 21.00
N ASN A 336 7.11 2.80 20.52
CA ASN A 336 5.85 3.05 21.20
C ASN A 336 4.79 1.94 20.98
N LYS A 337 5.21 0.73 20.56
CA LYS A 337 4.33 -0.45 20.33
C LYS A 337 3.24 -0.22 19.28
N GLY A 338 3.41 0.77 18.42
CA GLY A 338 2.51 1.04 17.31
C GLY A 338 2.81 0.19 16.08
N THR A 339 1.88 0.20 15.13
CA THR A 339 2.08 -0.34 13.78
C THR A 339 2.13 0.80 12.77
N CYS A 340 3.00 0.71 11.77
CA CYS A 340 3.14 1.72 10.73
C CYS A 340 2.85 1.10 9.35
N LEU A 341 2.00 1.75 8.55
CA LEU A 341 1.78 1.43 7.14
C LEU A 341 2.44 2.51 6.28
N VAL A 342 3.40 2.11 5.46
CA VAL A 342 4.08 2.99 4.50
C VAL A 342 3.55 2.68 3.11
N VAL A 343 3.09 3.70 2.40
CA VAL A 343 2.58 3.58 1.03
C VAL A 343 3.37 4.53 0.14
N CYS A 344 3.87 4.04 -0.99
CA CYS A 344 4.52 4.86 -2.00
C CYS A 344 4.32 4.29 -3.41
N GLU A 345 4.58 5.10 -4.42
CA GLU A 345 4.40 4.73 -5.83
C GLU A 345 5.48 3.76 -6.35
N LYS A 346 6.72 3.87 -5.88
CA LYS A 346 7.86 3.13 -6.42
C LYS A 346 8.45 2.16 -5.39
N LYS A 347 8.60 0.89 -5.77
CA LYS A 347 9.21 -0.16 -4.94
C LYS A 347 10.57 0.25 -4.36
N THR A 348 11.41 0.87 -5.18
CA THR A 348 12.76 1.30 -4.77
C THR A 348 12.76 2.22 -3.54
N ALA A 349 11.72 3.03 -3.35
CA ALA A 349 11.59 3.85 -2.14
C ALA A 349 11.29 3.00 -0.89
N LEU A 350 10.48 1.94 -1.01
CA LEU A 350 10.23 0.99 0.08
C LEU A 350 11.49 0.20 0.42
N GLU A 351 12.22 -0.27 -0.59
CA GLU A 351 13.46 -1.04 -0.40
C GLU A 351 14.51 -0.23 0.36
N VAL A 352 14.70 1.05 0.03
CA VAL A 352 15.62 1.93 0.75
C VAL A 352 15.23 2.06 2.23
N VAL A 353 13.94 2.22 2.53
CA VAL A 353 13.44 2.34 3.91
C VAL A 353 13.62 1.01 4.66
N GLN A 354 13.33 -0.12 4.00
CA GLN A 354 13.53 -1.45 4.58
C GLN A 354 15.01 -1.72 4.86
N GLN A 355 15.92 -1.37 3.96
CA GLN A 355 17.36 -1.49 4.16
C GLN A 355 17.83 -0.63 5.34
N ASN A 356 17.36 0.61 5.44
CA ASN A 356 17.67 1.47 6.59
C ASN A 356 17.19 0.86 7.90
N LEU A 357 15.98 0.30 7.94
CA LEU A 357 15.44 -0.40 9.11
C LEU A 357 16.24 -1.68 9.42
N ALA A 358 16.67 -2.42 8.40
CA ALA A 358 17.51 -3.60 8.57
C ALA A 358 18.89 -3.25 9.17
N ASN A 359 19.49 -2.15 8.73
CA ASN A 359 20.78 -1.67 9.24
C ASN A 359 20.75 -1.33 10.74
N ILE A 360 19.60 -0.94 11.28
CA ILE A 360 19.40 -0.69 12.71
C ILE A 360 18.77 -1.89 13.46
N GLY A 361 18.72 -3.07 12.83
CA GLY A 361 18.22 -4.30 13.45
C GLY A 361 16.70 -4.46 13.49
N LEU A 362 15.94 -3.60 12.80
CA LEU A 362 14.47 -3.65 12.73
C LEU A 362 13.95 -4.32 11.44
N GLY A 363 14.82 -4.89 10.61
CA GLY A 363 14.44 -5.50 9.33
C GLY A 363 13.42 -6.63 9.46
N GLU A 364 13.57 -7.49 10.49
CA GLU A 364 12.64 -8.59 10.77
C GLU A 364 11.22 -8.10 11.15
N LEU A 365 11.04 -6.83 11.49
CA LEU A 365 9.71 -6.28 11.83
C LEU A 365 8.96 -5.71 10.61
N THR A 366 9.55 -5.82 9.42
CA THR A 366 9.00 -5.25 8.20
C THR A 366 8.44 -6.33 7.27
N ALA A 367 7.55 -5.93 6.37
CA ALA A 367 7.12 -6.72 5.23
C ALA A 367 6.80 -5.73 4.08
N ILE A 368 7.27 -6.03 2.88
CA ILE A 368 6.94 -5.27 1.67
C ILE A 368 5.88 -6.06 0.90
N ILE A 369 4.88 -5.35 0.38
CA ILE A 369 3.87 -5.90 -0.51
C ILE A 369 3.88 -5.03 -1.77
N GLU A 370 4.36 -5.58 -2.87
CA GLU A 370 4.33 -5.00 -4.21
C GLU A 370 3.13 -5.55 -4.98
N ASP A 371 2.98 -6.87 -5.01
CA ASP A 371 1.83 -7.55 -5.61
C ASP A 371 1.11 -8.39 -4.56
N VAL A 372 -0.19 -8.13 -4.38
CA VAL A 372 -1.04 -8.76 -3.36
C VAL A 372 -1.09 -10.29 -3.54
N TYR A 373 -0.91 -10.78 -4.76
CA TYR A 373 -1.01 -12.19 -5.05
C TYR A 373 0.34 -12.89 -5.00
N ARG A 374 1.34 -12.39 -5.74
CA ARG A 374 2.69 -12.99 -5.78
C ARG A 374 3.35 -12.98 -4.42
N ASP A 375 3.30 -11.84 -3.73
CA ASP A 375 4.03 -11.66 -2.49
C ASP A 375 3.30 -12.30 -1.29
N ARG A 376 2.06 -12.77 -1.48
CA ARG A 376 1.24 -13.36 -0.40
C ARG A 376 1.96 -14.51 0.28
N GLN A 377 2.48 -15.46 -0.50
CA GLN A 377 3.12 -16.65 0.06
C GLN A 377 4.38 -16.28 0.85
N GLU A 378 5.23 -15.42 0.28
CA GLU A 378 6.46 -14.95 0.93
C GLU A 378 6.16 -14.22 2.25
N VAL A 379 5.20 -13.29 2.23
CA VAL A 379 4.79 -12.53 3.41
C VAL A 379 4.21 -13.47 4.48
N VAL A 380 3.32 -14.39 4.10
CA VAL A 380 2.74 -15.36 5.04
C VAL A 380 3.82 -16.28 5.62
N HIS A 381 4.75 -16.76 4.80
CA HIS A 381 5.87 -17.58 5.24
C HIS A 381 6.74 -16.82 6.24
N SER A 382 7.12 -15.58 5.89
CA SER A 382 7.89 -14.70 6.75
C SER A 382 7.20 -14.44 8.10
N VAL A 383 5.88 -14.22 8.11
CA VAL A 383 5.11 -14.05 9.36
C VAL A 383 5.08 -15.36 10.17
N ARG A 384 4.85 -16.51 9.52
CA ARG A 384 4.84 -17.82 10.19
C ARG A 384 6.19 -18.15 10.80
N GLU A 385 7.28 -17.93 10.07
CA GLU A 385 8.64 -18.16 10.55
C GLU A 385 8.91 -17.31 11.81
N ARG A 386 8.53 -16.03 11.78
CA ARG A 386 8.62 -15.12 12.94
C ARG A 386 7.76 -15.57 14.12
N ALA A 387 6.56 -16.08 13.86
CA ALA A 387 5.67 -16.59 14.91
C ALA A 387 6.18 -17.91 15.54
N GLN A 388 6.87 -18.75 14.75
CA GLN A 388 7.46 -20.01 15.19
C GLN A 388 8.80 -19.81 15.90
N LYS A 389 9.59 -18.82 15.47
CA LYS A 389 10.76 -18.35 16.20
C LYS A 389 10.31 -17.89 17.58
N GLN A 390 10.59 -18.70 18.61
CA GLN A 390 10.50 -18.26 19.99
C GLN A 390 11.55 -17.17 20.18
N HIS A 391 11.21 -15.92 19.88
CA HIS A 391 11.95 -14.79 20.41
C HIS A 391 11.87 -14.96 21.93
N GLY A 392 12.98 -15.34 22.56
CA GLY A 392 13.03 -15.47 24.01
C GLY A 392 12.48 -14.18 24.58
N ASN A 393 11.51 -14.26 25.50
CA ASN A 393 10.83 -13.10 26.07
C ASN A 393 11.89 -12.07 26.47
N TYR A 394 12.12 -11.06 25.62
CA TYR A 394 13.12 -10.05 25.89
C TYR A 394 12.54 -9.23 27.04
N LYS A 395 12.97 -9.57 28.26
CA LYS A 395 12.60 -8.82 29.44
C LYS A 395 13.44 -7.56 29.40
N VAL A 396 12.78 -6.45 29.11
CA VAL A 396 13.38 -5.14 29.26
C VAL A 396 13.93 -5.05 30.68
N TYR A 397 15.25 -4.88 30.80
CA TYR A 397 15.89 -4.83 32.10
C TYR A 397 15.35 -3.62 32.90
N PRO A 398 15.04 -3.77 34.19
CA PRO A 398 14.59 -2.64 35.01
C PRO A 398 15.55 -1.45 35.01
N SER A 399 16.85 -1.70 34.84
CA SER A 399 17.88 -0.67 34.67
C SER A 399 17.68 0.17 33.42
N TYR A 400 17.28 -0.43 32.29
CA TYR A 400 16.99 0.28 31.05
C TYR A 400 15.78 1.19 31.22
N LEU A 401 14.70 0.70 31.83
CA LEU A 401 13.51 1.53 32.09
C LEU A 401 13.83 2.72 32.99
N LYS A 402 14.67 2.51 34.01
CA LYS A 402 15.15 3.58 34.87
C LYS A 402 16.00 4.60 34.11
N LEU A 403 16.91 4.12 33.25
CA LEU A 403 17.74 4.98 32.41
C LEU A 403 16.88 5.80 31.44
N LEU A 404 15.95 5.17 30.73
CA LEU A 404 15.02 5.84 29.82
C LEU A 404 14.23 6.93 30.54
N LYS A 405 13.69 6.62 31.72
CA LYS A 405 12.97 7.62 32.53
C LYS A 405 13.85 8.81 32.92
N ASN A 406 15.09 8.55 33.32
CA ASN A 406 16.03 9.62 33.66
C ASN A 406 16.37 10.48 32.45
N CYS A 407 16.66 9.88 31.29
CA CYS A 407 16.94 10.61 30.05
C CYS A 407 15.75 11.47 29.63
N LEU A 408 14.52 10.95 29.71
CA LEU A 408 13.32 11.73 29.39
C LEU A 408 13.16 12.92 30.33
N ALA A 409 13.40 12.74 31.64
CA ALA A 409 13.34 13.83 32.61
C ALA A 409 14.40 14.91 32.34
N GLU A 410 15.63 14.53 31.97
CA GLU A 410 16.68 15.49 31.58
C GLU A 410 16.32 16.24 30.31
N ILE A 411 15.75 15.56 29.30
CA ILE A 411 15.28 16.20 28.07
C ILE A 411 14.19 17.23 28.39
N GLU A 412 13.21 16.88 29.22
CA GLU A 412 12.15 17.81 29.64
C GLU A 412 12.71 19.04 30.38
N GLN A 413 13.68 18.84 31.27
CA GLN A 413 14.34 19.93 31.98
C GLN A 413 15.08 20.87 31.02
N LEU A 414 15.86 20.32 30.08
CA LEU A 414 16.56 21.12 29.07
C LEU A 414 15.59 21.87 28.16
N GLN A 415 14.51 21.23 27.75
CA GLN A 415 13.46 21.88 26.94
C GLN A 415 12.77 23.01 27.70
N ALA A 416 12.49 22.83 29.00
CA ALA A 416 11.92 23.86 29.84
C ALA A 416 12.87 25.06 30.00
N LEU A 417 14.15 24.82 30.25
CA LEU A 417 15.18 25.87 30.34
C LEU A 417 15.27 26.67 29.03
N HIS A 418 15.35 25.98 27.89
CA HIS A 418 15.42 26.63 26.58
C HIS A 418 14.15 27.43 26.27
N LYS A 419 12.98 26.91 26.64
CA LYS A 419 11.71 27.63 26.48
C LYS A 419 11.66 28.90 27.33
N ASN A 420 12.15 28.84 28.57
CA ASN A 420 12.19 29.99 29.47
C ASN A 420 13.12 31.10 28.97
N GLN A 421 14.27 30.74 28.37
CA GLN A 421 15.19 31.71 27.77
C GLN A 421 14.57 32.50 26.61
N LEU A 422 13.66 31.86 25.86
CA LEU A 422 12.95 32.46 24.73
C LEU A 422 11.69 33.23 25.15
N GLN A 423 11.30 33.20 26.42
CA GLN A 423 10.15 33.97 26.89
C GLN A 423 10.53 35.44 27.09
N PRO A 424 9.64 36.37 26.69
CA PRO A 424 9.83 37.77 27.02
C PRO A 424 9.78 37.95 28.54
N LEU A 425 10.81 38.59 29.10
CA LEU A 425 10.95 38.87 30.52
C LEU A 425 10.50 40.29 30.87
N LEU A 426 10.74 41.24 29.96
CA LEU A 426 10.35 42.63 30.11
C LEU A 426 9.80 43.13 28.78
N GLU A 427 8.52 43.49 28.75
CA GLU A 427 7.80 43.83 27.51
C GLU A 427 7.92 42.72 26.46
N ASP A 428 8.56 42.99 25.33
CA ASP A 428 8.83 42.04 24.24
C ASP A 428 10.27 41.48 24.27
N TYR A 429 11.10 41.89 25.24
CA TYR A 429 12.52 41.51 25.30
C TYR A 429 12.74 40.18 26.03
N THR A 430 13.43 39.27 25.36
CA THR A 430 13.90 38.01 25.95
C THR A 430 15.12 38.24 26.84
N TRP A 431 15.53 37.20 27.58
CA TRP A 431 16.77 37.26 28.36
C TRP A 431 17.98 37.63 27.52
N ALA A 432 18.11 37.04 26.32
CA ALA A 432 19.22 37.32 25.42
C ALA A 432 19.22 38.79 24.97
N ASP A 433 18.04 39.36 24.71
CA ASP A 433 17.91 40.78 24.33
C ASP A 433 18.32 41.70 25.47
N LEU A 434 17.88 41.41 26.71
CA LEU A 434 18.23 42.19 27.89
C LEU A 434 19.73 42.12 28.20
N VAL A 435 20.34 40.95 28.07
CA VAL A 435 21.80 40.77 28.24
C VAL A 435 22.56 41.55 27.17
N ASN A 436 22.13 41.50 25.91
CA ASN A 436 22.74 42.29 24.85
C ASN A 436 22.63 43.79 25.12
N GLN A 437 21.46 44.28 25.50
CA GLN A 437 21.29 45.70 25.88
C GLN A 437 22.17 46.10 27.07
N PHE A 438 22.31 45.22 28.06
CA PHE A 438 23.20 45.46 29.19
C PHE A 438 24.66 45.52 28.78
N LEU A 439 25.11 44.62 27.91
CA LEU A 439 26.48 44.60 27.39
C LEU A 439 26.77 45.84 26.54
N ASP A 440 25.87 46.18 25.62
CA ASP A 440 25.95 47.39 24.80
C ASP A 440 26.00 48.66 25.67
N ALA A 441 25.13 48.72 26.68
CA ALA A 441 25.12 49.83 27.63
C ALA A 441 26.41 49.89 28.46
N ASN A 442 26.98 48.76 28.87
CA ASN A 442 28.25 48.73 29.61
C ASN A 442 29.44 49.14 28.73
N GLU A 443 29.46 48.75 27.45
CA GLU A 443 30.50 49.17 26.49
C GLU A 443 30.41 50.68 26.22
N LEU A 444 29.20 51.21 26.02
CA LEU A 444 28.96 52.64 25.78
C LEU A 444 29.19 53.49 27.02
N ALA A 445 28.80 53.00 28.21
CA ALA A 445 28.87 53.76 29.45
C ALA A 445 30.28 53.93 30.01
N ASN A 446 31.29 53.29 29.40
CA ASN A 446 32.74 53.40 29.68
C ASN A 446 33.01 53.92 31.11
N LYS A 447 32.78 53.08 32.12
CA LYS A 447 32.77 53.48 33.55
C LYS A 447 34.02 54.27 33.98
N GLN A 448 35.15 54.09 33.29
CA GLN A 448 36.39 54.85 33.49
C GLN A 448 36.27 56.33 33.08
N ALA A 449 35.44 56.69 32.10
CA ALA A 449 35.20 58.08 31.68
C ALA A 449 34.34 58.85 32.69
N LEU A 450 33.41 58.18 33.37
CA LEU A 450 32.56 58.79 34.40
C LEU A 450 33.33 59.08 35.70
N GLU A 451 34.30 58.25 36.09
CA GLU A 451 35.13 58.48 37.29
C GLU A 451 35.99 59.76 37.20
N VAL A 452 36.38 60.19 36.00
CA VAL A 452 37.16 61.43 35.79
C VAL A 452 36.28 62.69 35.84
N HIS A 453 34.98 62.55 35.57
CA HIS A 453 34.02 63.67 35.51
C HIS A 453 33.07 63.75 36.72
N LEU A 454 32.95 62.69 37.52
CA LEU A 454 32.16 62.65 38.75
C LEU A 454 33.09 62.81 39.96
N LYS A 455 33.42 64.06 40.32
CA LYS A 455 34.10 64.30 41.59
C LYS A 455 33.10 64.09 42.72
N LEU A 456 33.40 63.14 43.62
CA LEU A 456 32.57 62.85 44.81
C LEU A 456 32.29 64.08 45.67
N GLU A 457 33.12 65.11 45.57
CA GLU A 457 32.99 66.40 46.27
C GLU A 457 31.88 67.30 45.69
N ASP A 458 31.48 67.09 44.43
CA ASP A 458 30.46 67.88 43.73
C ASP A 458 29.02 67.37 43.99
N PHE A 459 28.87 66.23 44.67
CA PHE A 459 27.57 65.63 45.02
C PHE A 459 27.26 65.85 46.50
N SER A 460 26.40 66.83 46.80
CA SER A 460 25.78 66.95 48.12
C SER A 460 24.50 66.11 48.17
N PHE A 461 24.56 64.94 48.81
CA PHE A 461 23.36 64.15 49.08
C PHE A 461 22.46 64.91 50.06
N ASP A 462 21.34 65.45 49.58
CA ASP A 462 20.25 65.93 50.44
C ASP A 462 19.45 64.71 50.93
N THR A 463 19.06 64.74 52.21
CA THR A 463 18.13 63.81 52.84
C THR A 463 16.86 63.57 52.02
N ASN A 464 16.32 64.58 51.34
CA ASN A 464 15.14 64.41 50.48
C ASN A 464 15.44 63.55 49.23
N GLU A 465 16.63 63.70 48.66
CA GLU A 465 17.05 62.94 47.48
C GLU A 465 17.31 61.48 47.86
N LEU A 466 17.91 61.24 49.03
CA LEU A 466 18.06 59.89 49.59
C LEU A 466 16.70 59.23 49.82
N GLU A 467 15.74 59.93 50.43
CA GLU A 467 14.39 59.39 50.63
C GLU A 467 13.73 59.06 49.29
N HIS A 468 13.87 59.91 48.28
CA HIS A 468 13.32 59.65 46.95
C HIS A 468 13.95 58.44 46.27
N ILE A 469 15.28 58.28 46.38
CA ILE A 469 15.99 57.10 45.84
C ILE A 469 15.56 55.82 46.58
N LEU A 470 15.40 55.88 47.90
CA LEU A 470 14.93 54.74 48.69
C LEU A 470 13.50 54.33 48.31
N ASP A 471 12.62 55.29 48.05
CA ASP A 471 11.25 55.04 47.62
C ASP A 471 11.22 54.37 46.23
N CYS A 472 12.04 54.85 45.29
CA CYS A 472 12.24 54.21 43.99
C CYS A 472 12.77 52.77 44.14
N PHE A 473 13.70 52.53 45.07
CA PHE A 473 14.25 51.20 45.34
C PHE A 473 13.20 50.23 45.90
N GLU A 474 12.33 50.68 46.81
CA GLU A 474 11.24 49.85 47.34
C GLU A 474 10.20 49.51 46.26
N GLN A 475 9.87 50.45 45.37
CA GLN A 475 9.02 50.17 44.22
C GLN A 475 9.67 49.16 43.26
N ALA A 476 10.97 49.32 42.97
CA ALA A 476 11.72 48.40 42.13
C ALA A 476 11.79 46.98 42.74
N LYS A 477 11.96 46.85 44.07
CA LYS A 477 11.92 45.54 44.76
C LYS A 477 10.60 44.81 44.55
N ILE A 478 9.48 45.51 44.51
CA ILE A 478 8.17 44.90 44.27
C ILE A 478 8.08 44.35 42.84
N ILE A 479 8.58 45.12 41.86
CA ILE A 479 8.59 44.73 40.44
C ILE A 479 9.56 43.55 40.21
N LEU A 480 10.72 43.56 40.85
CA LEU A 480 11.78 42.54 40.70
C LEU A 480 11.55 41.30 41.59
N ARG A 481 10.53 41.31 42.46
CA ARG A 481 10.16 40.19 43.34
C ARG A 481 10.01 38.82 42.64
N PRO A 482 9.50 38.72 41.40
CA PRO A 482 9.41 37.45 40.67
C PRO A 482 10.76 36.84 40.32
N ILE A 483 11.82 37.65 40.24
CA ILE A 483 13.18 37.23 39.84
C ILE A 483 13.92 36.57 41.03
N GLN A 484 13.40 36.71 42.25
CA GLN A 484 13.89 36.04 43.48
C GLN A 484 15.37 36.21 43.85
N THR A 485 16.12 37.18 43.30
CA THR A 485 17.49 37.46 43.75
C THR A 485 17.79 38.96 43.77
N LEU A 486 18.34 39.45 44.89
CA LEU A 486 19.00 40.77 44.97
C LEU A 486 20.49 40.68 44.56
N ASP A 487 20.98 39.49 44.24
CA ASP A 487 22.33 39.25 43.80
C ASP A 487 22.53 39.64 42.32
N GLN A 488 23.79 39.93 41.98
CA GLN A 488 24.27 40.11 40.61
C GLN A 488 23.64 39.04 39.69
N PRO A 489 23.04 39.40 38.55
CA PRO A 489 22.32 38.46 37.69
C PRO A 489 23.16 37.26 37.24
N PHE A 490 24.48 37.41 37.19
CA PHE A 490 25.42 36.33 36.91
C PHE A 490 25.52 35.26 38.02
N ASN A 491 25.30 35.63 39.29
CA ASN A 491 25.37 34.70 40.42
C ASN A 491 24.06 33.93 40.65
N ALA A 492 22.92 34.53 40.29
CA ALA A 492 21.60 33.93 40.40
C ALA A 492 21.42 32.67 39.53
N ILE A 493 22.21 32.54 38.46
CA ILE A 493 22.16 31.40 37.52
C ILE A 493 22.97 30.19 38.05
N HIS A 494 23.89 30.41 38.99
CA HIS A 494 24.76 29.36 39.53
C HIS A 494 24.33 28.84 40.91
N SER A 495 23.34 29.46 41.56
CA SER A 495 22.80 28.98 42.84
C SER A 495 21.55 28.11 42.65
N THR A 496 21.73 26.97 41.97
CA THR A 496 21.22 25.63 42.32
C THR A 496 21.82 24.58 41.41
#